data_AF-A0A1A7KD09-F1
#
_entry.id   AF-A0A1A7KD09-F1
#
_cell.length_a   1.000
_cell.length_b   1.000
_cell.length_c   1.000
_cell.angle_alpha   90.00
_cell.angle_beta   90.00
_cell.angle_gamma   90.00
#
_symmetry.space_group_name_H-M   'P 1'
#
loop_
_entity.id
_entity.type
_entity.pdbx_description
1 polymer ?
#
loop_
_entity_poly.entity_id
_entity_poly.type
_entity_poly.pdbx_seq_one_letter_code
_entity_poly.pdbx_strand_id
1 'polypeptide(L)'
;MSEQIILTTGVYDLIKDHLRRKKTTAEEEKILLAQLRNAKQVLRRDLPKDVVTINCEVKIKDSSHPQEQKFVIVSEDKAKVKKGKYSVLSNIVLAIVGNKEGEIIDWPFENGDRKIEILSVEHIN
;
A
#
# COMPACT_ATOMS: atom_id res chain seq x y z
N MET A 1 -16.25 0.11 11.28
CA MET A 1 -16.32 0.97 10.09
C MET A 1 -15.20 0.52 9.19
N SER A 2 -15.49 -0.25 8.13
CA SER A 2 -14.46 -0.71 7.21
C SER A 2 -14.15 0.44 6.24
N GLU A 3 -13.03 1.12 6.47
CA GLU A 3 -12.59 2.18 5.58
C GLU A 3 -12.35 1.61 4.17
N GLN A 4 -12.94 2.26 3.18
CA GLN A 4 -12.88 1.82 1.79
C GLN A 4 -11.60 2.35 1.16
N ILE A 5 -10.68 1.46 0.82
CA ILE A 5 -9.49 1.86 0.07
C ILE A 5 -9.86 2.25 -1.37
N ILE A 6 -9.15 3.24 -1.92
CA ILE A 6 -9.35 3.72 -3.28
C ILE A 6 -8.21 3.20 -4.15
N LEU A 7 -8.54 2.40 -5.16
CA LEU A 7 -7.54 1.81 -6.05
C LEU A 7 -7.80 2.18 -7.50
N THR A 8 -6.75 2.25 -8.30
CA THR A 8 -6.90 2.26 -9.76
C THR A 8 -7.08 0.84 -10.27
N THR A 9 -7.72 0.67 -11.43
CA THR A 9 -7.92 -0.65 -12.06
C THR A 9 -6.60 -1.42 -12.21
N GLY A 10 -5.53 -0.73 -12.62
CA GLY A 10 -4.21 -1.36 -12.76
C GLY A 10 -3.64 -1.87 -11.43
N VAL A 11 -3.76 -1.09 -10.34
CA VAL A 11 -3.28 -1.53 -9.03
C VAL A 11 -4.15 -2.68 -8.48
N TYR A 12 -5.47 -2.59 -8.65
CA TYR A 12 -6.39 -3.65 -8.26
C TYR A 12 -6.02 -4.99 -8.90
N ASP A 13 -5.79 -5.00 -10.22
CA ASP A 13 -5.42 -6.21 -10.95
C ASP A 13 -4.05 -6.75 -10.50
N LEU A 14 -3.08 -5.87 -10.24
CA LEU A 14 -1.76 -6.25 -9.73
C LEU A 14 -1.84 -6.95 -8.36
N ILE A 15 -2.61 -6.40 -7.42
CA ILE A 15 -2.78 -6.99 -6.09
C ILE A 15 -3.52 -8.33 -6.22
N LYS A 16 -4.58 -8.39 -7.02
CA LYS A 16 -5.33 -9.63 -7.27
C LYS A 16 -4.45 -10.73 -7.85
N ASP A 17 -3.58 -10.39 -8.81
CA ASP A 17 -2.60 -11.31 -9.38
C ASP A 17 -1.55 -11.75 -8.35
N HIS A 18 -1.11 -10.86 -7.47
CA HIS A 18 -0.18 -11.18 -6.39
C HIS A 18 -0.77 -12.21 -5.41
N LEU A 19 -2.03 -12.02 -5.00
CA LEU A 19 -2.77 -12.97 -4.17
C LEU A 19 -2.94 -14.32 -4.86
N ARG A 20 -3.26 -14.33 -6.16
CA ARG A 20 -3.39 -15.56 -6.96
C ARG A 20 -2.09 -16.37 -6.99
N ARG A 21 -0.94 -15.70 -6.92
CA ARG A 21 0.39 -16.34 -6.88
C ARG A 21 0.79 -16.85 -5.48
N LYS A 22 -0.06 -16.70 -4.45
CA LYS A 22 0.16 -17.13 -3.06
C LYS A 22 1.54 -16.76 -2.50
N LYS A 23 1.97 -15.52 -2.74
CA LYS A 23 3.24 -14.99 -2.22
C LYS A 23 3.11 -14.34 -0.82
N THR A 24 1.94 -14.43 -0.18
CA THR A 24 1.60 -13.80 1.09
C THR A 24 1.14 -14.82 2.12
N THR A 25 1.14 -14.44 3.40
CA THR A 25 0.58 -15.29 4.46
C THR A 25 -0.95 -15.36 4.38
N ALA A 26 -1.56 -16.35 5.05
CA ALA A 26 -3.01 -16.55 5.02
C ALA A 26 -3.79 -15.37 5.65
N GLU A 27 -3.20 -14.70 6.64
CA GLU A 27 -3.81 -13.54 7.31
C GLU A 27 -3.77 -12.30 6.42
N GLU A 28 -2.61 -11.99 5.82
CA GLU A 28 -2.45 -10.92 4.83
C GLU A 28 -3.39 -11.12 3.63
N GLU A 29 -3.47 -12.34 3.10
CA GLU A 29 -4.36 -12.67 1.99
C GLU A 29 -5.82 -12.36 2.34
N LYS A 30 -6.26 -12.74 3.54
CA LYS A 30 -7.64 -12.50 4.00
C LYS A 30 -7.96 -11.01 4.11
N ILE A 31 -7.03 -10.21 4.62
CA ILE A 31 -7.19 -8.76 4.76
C ILE A 31 -7.23 -8.10 3.38
N LEU A 32 -6.26 -8.41 2.51
CA LEU A 32 -6.21 -7.88 1.16
C LEU A 32 -7.46 -8.25 0.36
N LEU A 33 -7.95 -9.49 0.45
CA LEU A 33 -9.22 -9.89 -0.18
C LEU A 33 -10.41 -9.09 0.35
N ALA A 34 -10.48 -8.86 1.66
CA ALA A 34 -11.54 -8.07 2.27
C ALA A 34 -11.48 -6.59 1.84
N GLN A 35 -10.27 -6.03 1.75
CA GLN A 35 -10.04 -4.69 1.24
C GLN A 35 -10.41 -4.58 -0.23
N LEU A 36 -9.91 -5.47 -1.10
CA LEU A 36 -10.24 -5.50 -2.53
C LEU A 36 -11.74 -5.66 -2.78
N ARG A 37 -12.45 -6.43 -1.94
CA ARG A 37 -13.91 -6.59 -2.05
C ARG A 37 -14.67 -5.29 -1.79
N ASN A 38 -14.16 -4.44 -0.89
CA ASN A 38 -14.76 -3.15 -0.55
C ASN A 38 -14.07 -1.96 -1.25
N ALA A 39 -13.03 -2.22 -2.05
CA ALA A 39 -12.22 -1.19 -2.67
C ALA A 39 -13.01 -0.45 -3.74
N LYS A 40 -12.89 0.88 -3.73
CA LYS A 40 -13.46 1.73 -4.77
C LYS A 40 -12.48 1.83 -5.93
N GLN A 41 -12.84 1.25 -7.07
CA GLN A 41 -12.05 1.39 -8.29
C GLN A 41 -12.34 2.73 -8.97
N VAL A 42 -11.29 3.50 -9.23
CA VAL A 42 -11.35 4.79 -9.92
C VAL A 42 -10.35 4.83 -11.07
N LEU A 43 -10.57 5.74 -12.03
CA LEU A 43 -9.59 5.99 -13.07
C LEU A 43 -8.44 6.83 -12.51
N ARG A 44 -7.26 6.77 -13.15
CA ARG A 44 -6.09 7.54 -12.72
C ARG A 44 -6.34 9.05 -12.63
N ARG A 45 -7.23 9.59 -13.47
CA ARG A 45 -7.64 11.00 -13.46
C ARG A 45 -8.54 11.37 -12.28
N ASP A 46 -9.25 10.39 -11.74
CA ASP A 46 -10.20 10.53 -10.63
C ASP A 46 -9.57 10.09 -9.30
N LEU A 47 -8.31 9.64 -9.33
CA LEU A 47 -7.57 9.23 -8.14
C LEU A 47 -7.15 10.48 -7.35
N PRO A 48 -7.54 10.58 -6.07
CA PRO A 48 -7.09 11.67 -5.21
C PRO A 48 -5.56 11.66 -5.02
N LYS A 49 -4.95 12.85 -4.88
CA LYS A 49 -3.50 13.00 -4.73
C LYS A 49 -2.97 12.59 -3.35
N ASP A 50 -3.86 12.56 -2.37
CA ASP A 50 -3.66 12.09 -1.00
C ASP A 50 -3.72 10.56 -0.87
N VAL A 51 -4.09 9.84 -1.94
CA VAL A 51 -4.18 8.37 -1.93
C VAL A 51 -2.84 7.74 -2.35
N VAL A 52 -2.40 6.75 -1.58
CA VAL A 52 -1.18 5.99 -1.86
C VAL A 52 -1.35 5.10 -3.10
N THR A 53 -0.48 5.26 -4.10
CA THR A 53 -0.54 4.52 -5.37
C THR A 53 0.85 4.27 -5.98
N ILE A 54 0.91 3.86 -7.26
CA ILE A 54 2.17 3.70 -8.00
C ILE A 54 2.73 5.08 -8.39
N ASN A 55 4.06 5.22 -8.31
CA ASN A 55 4.81 6.46 -8.55
C ASN A 55 4.48 7.59 -7.58
N CYS A 56 4.16 7.26 -6.33
CA CYS A 56 4.12 8.26 -5.26
C CYS A 56 5.24 8.02 -4.25
N GLU A 57 5.74 9.11 -3.71
CA GLU A 57 6.60 9.14 -2.55
C GLU A 57 5.73 9.19 -1.30
N VAL A 58 5.95 8.26 -0.38
CA VAL A 58 5.19 8.17 0.86
C VAL A 58 6.14 8.24 2.03
N LYS A 59 5.68 8.90 3.09
CA LYS A 59 6.33 8.88 4.38
C LYS A 59 5.41 8.19 5.37
N ILE A 60 5.94 7.19 6.05
CA ILE A 60 5.21 6.42 7.05
C ILE A 60 5.94 6.40 8.37
N LYS A 61 5.19 6.17 9.45
CA LYS A 61 5.72 5.94 10.79
C LYS A 61 5.20 4.62 11.32
N ASP A 62 6.11 3.72 11.64
CA ASP A 62 5.80 2.41 12.21
C ASP A 62 5.87 2.50 13.74
N SER A 63 4.87 2.00 14.44
CA SER A 63 4.89 1.86 15.91
C SER A 63 6.11 1.07 16.44
N SER A 64 6.64 0.12 15.66
CA SER A 64 7.84 -0.65 16.02
C SER A 64 9.14 0.13 15.81
N HIS A 65 9.14 1.19 15.00
CA HIS A 65 10.33 1.96 14.66
C HIS A 65 10.11 3.47 14.89
N PRO A 66 10.85 4.11 15.81
CA PRO A 66 10.67 5.54 16.06
C PRO A 66 11.09 6.45 14.88
N GLN A 67 11.75 5.90 13.85
CA GLN A 67 12.18 6.65 12.68
C GLN A 67 11.11 6.64 11.57
N GLU A 68 10.84 7.82 11.02
CA GLU A 68 10.01 7.97 9.83
C GLU A 68 10.69 7.35 8.62
N GLN A 69 9.98 6.47 7.92
CA GLN A 69 10.47 5.85 6.69
C GLN A 69 9.89 6.58 5.50
N LYS A 70 10.78 7.06 4.63
CA LYS A 70 10.43 7.74 3.37
C LYS A 70 10.88 6.89 2.20
N PHE A 71 9.96 6.53 1.31
CA PHE A 71 10.26 5.74 0.12
C PHE A 71 9.29 6.01 -1.03
N VAL A 72 9.71 5.60 -2.23
CA VAL A 72 8.91 5.76 -3.44
C VAL A 72 8.33 4.43 -3.86
N ILE A 73 7.03 4.40 -4.09
CA ILE A 73 6.33 3.23 -4.61
C ILE A 73 6.45 3.22 -6.13
N VAL A 74 6.86 2.09 -6.69
CA VAL A 74 7.00 1.88 -8.13
C VAL A 74 6.45 0.51 -8.52
N SER A 75 6.28 0.29 -9.82
CA SER A 75 5.92 -1.03 -10.36
C SER A 75 7.01 -2.07 -10.07
N GLU A 76 6.63 -3.36 -10.07
CA GLU A 76 7.53 -4.49 -9.78
C GLU A 76 8.81 -4.45 -10.62
N ASP A 77 8.70 -4.17 -11.93
CA ASP A 77 9.86 -4.09 -12.84
C ASP A 77 10.84 -2.94 -12.54
N LYS A 78 10.36 -1.89 -11.86
CA LYS A 78 11.13 -0.68 -11.55
C LYS A 78 11.61 -0.65 -10.09
N ALA A 79 11.22 -1.63 -9.28
CA ALA A 79 11.58 -1.70 -7.87
C ALA A 79 13.10 -1.78 -7.68
N LYS A 80 13.63 -0.89 -6.84
CA LYS A 80 15.06 -0.78 -6.52
C LYS A 80 15.20 -0.38 -5.06
N VAL A 81 15.16 -1.37 -4.17
CA VAL A 81 15.28 -1.17 -2.71
C VAL A 81 16.52 -0.37 -2.35
N LYS A 82 17.66 -0.62 -3.02
CA LYS A 82 18.92 0.14 -2.86
C LYS A 82 18.79 1.64 -3.14
N LYS A 83 17.76 2.08 -3.86
CA LYS A 83 17.47 3.48 -4.18
C LYS A 83 16.22 4.01 -3.44
N GLY A 84 15.74 3.30 -2.42
CA GLY A 84 14.50 3.65 -1.71
C GLY A 84 13.24 3.49 -2.57
N LYS A 85 13.28 2.65 -3.61
CA LYS A 85 12.14 2.37 -4.50
C LYS A 85 11.55 0.99 -4.19
N TYR A 86 10.33 0.96 -3.68
CA TYR A 86 9.63 -0.25 -3.28
C TYR A 86 8.61 -0.67 -4.33
N SER A 87 8.40 -1.98 -4.46
CA SER A 87 7.36 -2.50 -5.34
C SER A 87 5.99 -2.22 -4.73
N VAL A 88 5.00 -1.91 -5.57
CA VAL A 88 3.59 -1.88 -5.16
C VAL A 88 3.12 -3.20 -4.54
N LEU A 89 3.81 -4.30 -4.84
CA LEU A 89 3.56 -5.64 -4.31
C LEU A 89 4.40 -5.99 -3.07
N SER A 90 5.13 -5.01 -2.51
CA SER A 90 5.85 -5.22 -1.25
C SER A 90 4.87 -5.18 -0.08
N ASN A 91 5.07 -6.02 0.94
CA ASN A 91 4.16 -6.16 2.09
C ASN A 91 3.84 -4.81 2.76
N ILE A 92 4.87 -3.99 3.03
CA ILE A 92 4.70 -2.64 3.59
C ILE A 92 3.84 -1.73 2.70
N VAL A 93 3.96 -1.86 1.38
CA VAL A 93 3.21 -1.06 0.41
C VAL A 93 1.78 -1.57 0.30
N LEU A 94 1.58 -2.89 0.28
CA LEU A 94 0.26 -3.51 0.29
C LEU A 94 -0.56 -3.13 1.52
N ALA A 95 0.09 -2.89 2.66
CA ALA A 95 -0.58 -2.41 3.86
C ALA A 95 -1.19 -1.00 3.70
N ILE A 96 -0.45 -0.10 3.03
CA ILE A 96 -0.82 1.32 2.91
C ILE A 96 -1.48 1.67 1.57
N VAL A 97 -1.41 0.81 0.55
CA VAL A 97 -1.91 1.13 -0.79
C VAL A 97 -3.42 1.37 -0.80
N GLY A 98 -3.82 2.46 -1.43
CA GLY A 98 -5.22 2.87 -1.50
C GLY A 98 -5.78 3.53 -0.24
N ASN A 99 -4.99 3.60 0.84
CA ASN A 99 -5.27 4.45 1.99
C ASN A 99 -4.84 5.89 1.72
N LYS A 100 -5.30 6.80 2.56
CA LYS A 100 -5.05 8.24 2.44
C LYS A 100 -3.96 8.73 3.40
N GLU A 101 -3.40 9.88 3.08
CA GLU A 101 -2.59 10.65 4.02
C GLU A 101 -3.33 10.89 5.33
N GLY A 102 -2.65 10.64 6.46
CA GLY A 102 -3.19 10.77 7.81
C GLY A 102 -3.91 9.54 8.37
N GLU A 103 -4.11 8.49 7.57
CA GLU A 103 -4.71 7.24 8.06
C GLU A 103 -3.69 6.38 8.83
N ILE A 104 -4.20 5.67 9.84
CA ILE A 104 -3.43 4.71 10.64
C ILE A 104 -3.95 3.31 10.34
N ILE A 105 -3.07 2.47 9.81
CA ILE A 105 -3.38 1.10 9.42
C ILE A 105 -2.75 0.14 10.43
N ASP A 106 -3.58 -0.74 10.98
CA ASP A 106 -3.14 -1.91 11.72
C ASP A 106 -2.93 -3.07 10.75
N TRP A 107 -1.68 -3.53 10.60
CA TRP A 107 -1.33 -4.59 9.66
C TRP A 107 -0.59 -5.76 10.34
N PRO A 108 -1.06 -7.01 10.16
CA PRO A 108 -0.35 -8.18 10.67
C PRO A 108 0.84 -8.49 9.76
N PHE A 109 2.06 -8.28 10.27
CA PHE A 109 3.26 -8.78 9.62
C PHE A 109 3.65 -10.14 10.19
N GLU A 110 4.51 -10.88 9.49
CA GLU A 110 5.10 -12.14 9.99
C GLU A 110 5.76 -12.00 11.38
N ASN A 111 6.24 -10.79 11.71
CA ASN A 111 6.88 -10.46 12.99
C ASN A 111 5.91 -9.85 14.03
N GLY A 112 4.59 -9.99 13.82
CA GLY A 112 3.53 -9.45 14.69
C GLY A 112 2.81 -8.24 14.10
N ASP A 113 1.71 -7.85 14.75
CA ASP A 113 0.88 -6.70 14.35
C ASP A 113 1.66 -5.39 14.50
N ARG A 114 1.65 -4.56 13.46
CA ARG A 114 2.26 -3.24 13.48
C ARG A 114 1.26 -2.18 13.06
N LYS A 115 1.31 -1.04 13.76
CA LYS A 115 0.59 0.16 13.34
C LYS A 115 1.47 0.99 12.41
N ILE A 116 0.93 1.33 11.25
CA ILE A 116 1.57 2.18 10.26
C ILE A 116 0.73 3.43 10.10
N GLU A 117 1.32 4.58 10.39
CA GLU A 117 0.71 5.88 10.17
C GLU A 117 1.26 6.49 8.88
N ILE A 118 0.37 6.90 7.97
CA ILE A 118 0.75 7.58 6.73
C ILE A 118 0.90 9.07 7.04
N LEU A 119 2.15 9.55 7.06
CA LEU A 119 2.44 10.95 7.40
C LEU A 119 2.27 11.90 6.22
N SER A 120 2.67 11.48 5.02
CA SER A 120 2.55 12.31 3.82
C SER A 120 2.52 11.47 2.54
N VAL A 121 1.75 11.91 1.55
CA VAL A 121 1.69 11.27 0.22
C VAL A 121 1.94 12.31 -0.87
N GLU A 122 3.01 12.12 -1.64
CA GLU A 122 3.39 13.01 -2.74
C GLU A 122 3.43 12.24 -4.07
N HIS A 123 2.58 12.60 -5.02
CA HIS A 123 2.58 11.97 -6.35
C HIS A 123 3.72 12.52 -7.21
N ILE A 124 4.60 11.64 -7.70
CA ILE A 124 5.69 11.99 -8.60
C ILE A 124 5.12 11.94 -10.03
N ASN A 125 4.93 13.12 -10.62
CA ASN A 125 4.39 13.29 -11.96
C ASN A 125 5.50 13.43 -13.01
#